data_AF-A0AAW2BQF5-F1
#
_entry.id   AF-A0AAW2BQF5-F1
#
_cell.length_a   1.000
_cell.length_b   1.000
_cell.length_c   1.000
_cell.angle_alpha   90.00
_cell.angle_beta   90.00
_cell.angle_gamma   90.00
#
_symmetry.space_group_name_H-M   'P 1'
#
loop_
_entity.id
_entity.type
_entity.pdbx_description
1 polymer ?
#
loop_
_entity_poly.entity_id
_entity_poly.type
_entity_poly.pdbx_seq_one_letter_code
_entity_poly.pdbx_strand_id
1 'polypeptide(L)'
;MNAEPNYYSSSSSLVEEEDDGMFFLLIFVENKNSYIPKEPQHISMLTGNAFIKEILNGNPRTCYDLFRMDRPTFTSLCNYLRTHKFLTNSRWITVEEAVGMFLLIVGQNVRIRVIADRFQHSSETVDKQFKQTVRAICHMGKFIICPSQSNEVHPRIANNTVLSIFQGGYYLVDSGYPCTLGFLPQYRTERYHLRDFRGGDRPEGAKELFNYRHSPLRNVIERCFGILKARFPVLKMMPRYKPCRQGNVMRACCTIHNFIQMATRNDRLFTQFNIDNLTVEGEGRDNSDEPSHTVDLTDQATEAMAAYRDQIARLMLANNRHH
;
A
#
# COMPACT_ATOMS: atom_id res chain seq x y z
N MET A 1 -67.55 42.07 23.39
CA MET A 1 -66.96 42.28 24.73
C MET A 1 -66.76 40.90 25.36
N ASN A 2 -65.48 40.56 25.56
CA ASN A 2 -64.87 39.49 26.37
C ASN A 2 -65.28 38.02 26.08
N ALA A 3 -64.46 37.16 25.44
CA ALA A 3 -63.12 36.62 25.81
C ALA A 3 -63.24 35.66 27.03
N GLU A 4 -62.88 34.36 27.05
CA GLU A 4 -62.00 33.47 26.27
C GLU A 4 -62.44 31.98 26.43
N PRO A 5 -62.08 31.05 25.52
CA PRO A 5 -62.16 29.61 25.72
C PRO A 5 -60.78 29.00 26.08
N ASN A 6 -60.67 28.28 27.20
CA ASN A 6 -59.46 27.51 27.53
C ASN A 6 -59.69 26.00 27.43
N TYR A 7 -59.11 25.47 26.35
CA TYR A 7 -58.52 24.15 26.12
C TYR A 7 -58.84 22.98 27.08
N TYR A 8 -59.37 21.92 26.47
CA TYR A 8 -59.16 20.54 26.92
C TYR A 8 -57.67 20.27 27.15
N SER A 9 -57.31 19.96 28.40
CA SER A 9 -56.04 19.35 28.77
C SER A 9 -55.95 17.96 28.15
N SER A 10 -55.16 17.82 27.09
CA SER A 10 -54.68 16.52 26.63
C SER A 10 -53.45 16.14 27.45
N SER A 11 -53.57 15.01 28.13
CA SER A 11 -52.52 14.13 28.65
C SER A 11 -51.10 14.43 28.14
N SER A 12 -50.24 14.96 29.03
CA SER A 12 -48.79 14.96 28.86
C SER A 12 -48.23 13.66 29.46
N SER A 13 -47.88 12.74 28.58
CA SER A 13 -47.04 11.58 28.82
C SER A 13 -45.61 12.03 29.17
N LEU A 14 -45.23 11.95 30.43
CA LEU A 14 -43.85 12.20 30.89
C LEU A 14 -43.47 11.22 32.01
N VAL A 15 -43.48 9.90 31.75
CA VAL A 15 -42.84 8.92 32.66
C VAL A 15 -42.41 7.63 31.91
N GLU A 16 -41.67 7.68 30.80
CA GLU A 16 -41.15 6.44 30.16
C GLU A 16 -39.74 6.53 29.52
N GLU A 17 -38.88 7.49 29.92
CA GLU A 17 -37.51 7.58 29.34
C GLU A 17 -36.35 7.39 30.36
N GLU A 18 -36.63 7.18 31.65
CA GLU A 18 -35.57 6.97 32.66
C GLU A 18 -35.22 5.49 32.95
N ASP A 19 -35.96 4.53 32.38
CA ASP A 19 -35.88 3.13 32.80
C ASP A 19 -34.75 2.32 32.11
N ASP A 20 -34.37 2.69 30.88
CA ASP A 20 -33.35 1.96 30.10
C ASP A 20 -31.95 2.05 30.74
N GLY A 21 -31.58 3.25 31.19
CA GLY A 21 -30.30 3.48 31.88
C GLY A 21 -30.24 2.74 33.22
N MET A 22 -31.39 2.62 33.89
CA MET A 22 -31.49 1.94 35.17
C MET A 22 -31.40 0.42 35.00
N PHE A 23 -32.00 -0.13 33.95
CA PHE A 23 -31.90 -1.54 33.56
C PHE A 23 -30.44 -1.96 33.28
N PHE A 24 -29.70 -1.17 32.50
CA PHE A 24 -28.28 -1.45 32.24
C PHE A 24 -27.42 -1.39 33.50
N LEU A 25 -27.69 -0.44 34.41
CA LEU A 25 -26.98 -0.37 35.69
C LEU A 25 -27.34 -1.55 36.59
N LEU A 26 -28.61 -2.00 36.60
CA LEU A 26 -29.08 -3.15 37.36
C LEU A 26 -28.38 -4.43 36.89
N ILE A 27 -28.31 -4.65 35.57
CA ILE A 27 -27.56 -5.76 34.96
C ILE A 27 -26.08 -5.69 35.36
N PHE A 28 -25.49 -4.50 35.43
CA PHE A 28 -24.09 -4.31 35.83
C PHE A 28 -23.85 -4.55 37.32
N VAL A 29 -24.80 -4.16 38.18
CA VAL A 29 -24.77 -4.34 39.64
C VAL A 29 -25.02 -5.80 40.00
N GLU A 30 -25.99 -6.46 39.36
CA GLU A 30 -26.24 -7.90 39.48
C GLU A 30 -25.05 -8.72 38.95
N ASN A 31 -24.40 -8.28 37.87
CA ASN A 31 -23.18 -8.95 37.36
C ASN A 31 -21.89 -8.66 38.13
N LYS A 32 -21.86 -7.70 39.06
CA LYS A 32 -20.64 -7.47 39.87
C LYS A 32 -20.31 -8.63 40.81
N ASN A 33 -21.29 -9.49 41.12
CA ASN A 33 -21.14 -10.62 42.04
C ASN A 33 -21.12 -12.00 41.35
N SER A 34 -21.39 -12.08 40.05
CA SER A 34 -21.21 -13.31 39.26
C SER A 34 -19.80 -13.34 38.67
N TYR A 35 -18.91 -14.05 39.34
CA TYR A 35 -17.65 -14.44 38.72
C TYR A 35 -17.96 -15.34 37.51
N ILE A 36 -17.84 -14.80 36.29
CA ILE A 36 -17.89 -15.61 35.07
C ILE A 36 -16.51 -16.27 34.91
N PRO A 37 -16.38 -17.59 35.09
CA PRO A 37 -15.11 -18.27 34.86
C PRO A 37 -14.67 -18.05 33.41
N LYS A 38 -13.44 -17.57 33.23
CA LYS A 38 -12.89 -17.35 31.89
C LYS A 38 -12.62 -18.71 31.25
N GLU A 39 -13.40 -19.05 30.23
CA GLU A 39 -13.12 -20.24 29.43
C GLU A 39 -11.96 -19.97 28.46
N PRO A 40 -10.97 -20.88 28.37
CA PRO A 40 -9.85 -20.72 27.45
C PRO A 40 -10.33 -20.92 26.00
N GLN A 41 -10.23 -19.86 25.19
CA GLN A 41 -10.67 -19.86 23.78
C GLN A 41 -9.63 -20.46 22.82
N HIS A 42 -8.33 -20.36 23.12
CA HIS A 42 -7.23 -20.74 22.23
C HIS A 42 -6.58 -22.05 22.66
N ILE A 43 -7.30 -23.16 22.49
CA ILE A 43 -6.94 -24.49 22.99
C ILE A 43 -6.52 -25.48 21.91
N SER A 44 -6.36 -25.05 20.65
CA SER A 44 -5.95 -25.96 19.58
C SER A 44 -4.57 -26.57 19.85
N MET A 45 -4.42 -27.85 19.52
CA MET A 45 -3.14 -28.55 19.58
C MET A 45 -2.12 -28.01 18.57
N LEU A 46 -2.60 -27.43 17.46
CA LEU A 46 -1.74 -26.81 16.45
C LEU A 46 -1.44 -25.36 16.85
N THR A 47 -0.32 -25.18 17.56
CA THR A 47 0.18 -23.86 17.92
C THR A 47 0.62 -23.06 16.69
N GLY A 48 0.72 -21.74 16.80
CA GLY A 48 1.28 -20.89 15.75
C GLY A 48 2.63 -21.40 15.22
N ASN A 49 3.51 -21.85 16.10
CA ASN A 49 4.85 -22.32 15.74
C ASN A 49 4.80 -23.66 14.99
N ALA A 50 3.89 -24.55 15.39
CA ALA A 50 3.65 -25.79 14.68
C ALA A 50 3.11 -25.53 13.26
N PHE A 51 2.18 -24.58 13.13
CA PHE A 51 1.66 -24.15 11.83
C PHE A 51 2.75 -23.56 10.92
N ILE A 52 3.63 -22.70 11.45
CA ILE A 52 4.79 -22.19 10.70
C ILE A 52 5.68 -23.35 10.23
N LYS A 53 6.01 -24.29 11.11
CA LYS A 53 6.84 -25.45 10.76
C LYS A 53 6.19 -26.32 9.69
N GLU A 54 4.88 -26.50 9.74
CA GLU A 54 4.12 -27.23 8.72
C GLU A 54 4.26 -26.56 7.35
N ILE A 55 4.13 -25.23 7.26
CA ILE A 55 4.31 -24.50 6.01
C ILE A 55 5.75 -24.64 5.47
N LEU A 56 6.75 -24.52 6.34
CA LEU A 56 8.15 -24.55 5.93
C LEU A 56 8.66 -25.96 5.59
N ASN A 57 8.09 -26.99 6.22
CA ASN A 57 8.49 -28.38 5.99
C ASN A 57 7.59 -29.11 4.98
N GLY A 58 6.43 -28.52 4.65
CA GLY A 58 5.48 -29.06 3.68
C GLY A 58 5.80 -28.69 2.23
N ASN A 59 4.75 -28.59 1.41
CA ASN A 59 4.89 -28.28 -0.01
C ASN A 59 5.45 -26.86 -0.23
N PRO A 60 6.55 -26.67 -0.98
CA PRO A 60 7.12 -25.35 -1.25
C PRO A 60 6.15 -24.35 -1.89
N ARG A 61 5.15 -24.83 -2.64
CA ARG A 61 4.10 -23.97 -3.22
C ARG A 61 3.26 -23.30 -2.14
N THR A 62 2.91 -24.02 -1.07
CA THR A 62 2.12 -23.50 0.04
C THR A 62 2.79 -22.28 0.70
N CYS A 63 4.11 -22.31 0.88
CA CYS A 63 4.86 -21.17 1.39
C CYS A 63 4.73 -19.95 0.46
N TYR A 64 4.91 -20.15 -0.85
CA TYR A 64 4.76 -19.05 -1.81
C TYR A 64 3.34 -18.52 -1.86
N ASP A 65 2.34 -19.41 -1.88
CA ASP A 65 0.94 -19.02 -2.03
C ASP A 65 0.44 -18.27 -0.81
N LEU A 66 0.88 -18.64 0.41
CA LEU A 66 0.50 -18.00 1.67
C LEU A 66 1.37 -16.78 2.03
N PHE A 67 2.69 -16.89 1.93
CA PHE A 67 3.65 -15.87 2.38
C PHE A 67 4.19 -14.98 1.25
N ARG A 68 3.81 -15.26 0.00
CA ARG A 68 4.16 -14.45 -1.19
C ARG A 68 5.66 -14.38 -1.48
N MET A 69 6.41 -15.33 -0.95
CA MET A 69 7.84 -15.55 -1.17
C MET A 69 8.17 -17.04 -0.96
N ASP A 70 9.26 -17.50 -1.52
CA ASP A 70 9.70 -18.88 -1.32
C ASP A 70 10.27 -19.11 0.10
N ARG A 71 10.40 -20.39 0.47
CA ARG A 71 10.89 -20.78 1.80
C ARG A 71 12.27 -20.18 2.12
N PRO A 72 13.29 -20.27 1.23
CA PRO A 72 14.60 -19.68 1.50
C PRO A 72 14.54 -18.17 1.74
N THR A 73 13.72 -17.43 0.99
CA THR A 73 13.56 -15.98 1.18
C THR A 73 12.87 -15.68 2.50
N PHE A 74 11.84 -16.43 2.88
CA PHE A 74 11.18 -16.28 4.19
C PHE A 74 12.15 -16.51 5.34
N THR A 75 12.94 -17.59 5.29
CA THR A 75 13.95 -17.88 6.32
C THR A 75 15.03 -16.80 6.37
N SER A 76 15.48 -16.32 5.21
CA SER A 76 16.47 -15.23 5.11
C SER A 76 15.94 -13.94 5.71
N LEU A 77 14.67 -13.59 5.45
CA LEU A 77 14.01 -12.43 6.04
C LEU A 77 13.95 -12.54 7.58
N CYS A 78 13.48 -13.67 8.11
CA CYS A 78 13.41 -13.89 9.55
C CYS A 78 14.79 -13.82 10.20
N ASN A 79 15.81 -14.40 9.58
CA ASN A 79 17.19 -14.36 10.04
C ASN A 79 17.77 -12.94 10.02
N TYR A 80 17.48 -12.16 8.98
CA TYR A 80 17.90 -10.77 8.87
C TYR A 80 17.30 -9.93 10.00
N LEU A 81 15.97 -9.98 10.18
CA LEU A 81 15.28 -9.25 11.23
C LEU A 81 15.77 -9.63 12.64
N ARG A 82 16.10 -10.92 12.84
CA ARG A 82 16.66 -11.42 14.10
C ARG A 82 18.09 -10.95 14.35
N THR A 83 18.96 -11.06 13.34
CA THR A 83 20.39 -10.72 13.46
C THR A 83 20.58 -9.23 13.73
N HIS A 84 19.78 -8.38 13.07
CA HIS A 84 19.78 -6.94 13.29
C HIS A 84 18.94 -6.49 14.50
N LYS A 85 18.40 -7.43 15.29
CA LYS A 85 17.59 -7.17 16.51
C LYS A 85 16.34 -6.31 16.24
N PHE A 86 15.86 -6.27 14.99
CA PHE A 86 14.61 -5.56 14.64
C PHE A 86 13.38 -6.32 15.13
N LEU A 87 13.47 -7.66 15.16
CA LEU A 87 12.54 -8.54 15.87
C LEU A 87 13.34 -9.56 16.67
N THR A 88 12.83 -9.91 17.85
CA THR A 88 13.42 -10.93 18.72
C THR A 88 12.36 -11.93 19.15
N ASN A 89 12.79 -13.16 19.41
CA ASN A 89 11.90 -14.14 20.01
C ASN A 89 11.49 -13.66 21.40
N SER A 90 10.19 -13.69 21.65
CA SER A 90 9.64 -13.54 22.99
C SER A 90 9.41 -14.92 23.61
N ARG A 91 8.97 -14.96 24.88
CA ARG A 91 8.59 -16.21 25.54
C ARG A 91 7.48 -16.97 24.81
N TRP A 92 6.61 -16.28 24.09
CA TRP A 92 5.36 -16.83 23.55
C TRP A 92 5.26 -16.78 22.04
N ILE A 93 6.08 -15.95 21.38
CA ILE A 93 5.99 -15.67 19.95
C ILE A 93 7.40 -15.59 19.37
N THR A 94 7.64 -16.40 18.35
CA THR A 94 8.85 -16.44 17.54
C THR A 94 8.83 -15.38 16.44
N VAL A 95 10.01 -15.01 15.94
CA VAL A 95 10.13 -14.08 14.79
C VAL A 95 9.35 -14.63 13.58
N GLU A 96 9.43 -15.93 13.32
CA GLU A 96 8.73 -16.59 12.22
C GLU A 96 7.21 -16.48 12.35
N GLU A 97 6.65 -16.66 13.55
CA GLU A 97 5.22 -16.46 13.78
C GLU A 97 4.81 -15.00 13.56
N ALA A 98 5.59 -14.04 14.08
CA ALA A 98 5.31 -12.62 13.91
C ALA A 98 5.31 -12.21 12.43
N VAL A 99 6.33 -12.64 11.68
CA VAL A 99 6.44 -12.40 10.24
C VAL A 99 5.36 -13.16 9.47
N GLY A 100 5.06 -14.40 9.81
CA GLY A 100 4.01 -15.19 9.19
C GLY A 100 2.61 -14.59 9.36
N MET A 101 2.27 -14.13 10.57
CA MET A 101 1.03 -13.39 10.83
C MET A 101 0.95 -12.13 9.96
N PHE A 102 2.03 -11.34 9.92
CA PHE A 102 2.09 -10.14 9.07
C PHE A 102 1.86 -10.49 7.59
N LEU A 103 2.57 -11.47 7.04
CA LEU A 103 2.49 -11.86 5.63
C LEU A 103 1.12 -12.40 5.24
N LEU A 104 0.43 -13.14 6.12
CA LEU A 104 -0.95 -13.56 5.86
C LEU A 104 -1.91 -12.37 5.84
N ILE A 105 -1.72 -11.39 6.73
CA ILE A 105 -2.54 -10.17 6.73
C ILE A 105 -2.32 -9.37 5.46
N VAL A 106 -1.07 -9.12 5.04
CA VAL A 106 -0.81 -8.25 3.88
C VAL A 106 -0.88 -8.97 2.53
N GLY A 107 -0.44 -10.23 2.48
CA GLY A 107 -0.32 -11.05 1.28
C GLY A 107 -1.60 -11.81 0.93
N GLN A 108 -2.46 -12.11 1.91
CA GLN A 108 -3.77 -12.73 1.67
C GLN A 108 -4.95 -11.79 1.98
N ASN A 109 -4.69 -10.58 2.48
CA ASN A 109 -5.71 -9.65 2.97
C ASN A 109 -6.64 -10.28 4.03
N VAL A 110 -6.08 -11.13 4.89
CA VAL A 110 -6.86 -11.85 5.91
C VAL A 110 -7.06 -10.97 7.15
N ARG A 111 -8.27 -11.00 7.72
CA ARG A 111 -8.63 -10.23 8.91
C ARG A 111 -7.91 -10.75 10.16
N ILE A 112 -7.52 -9.83 11.05
CA ILE A 112 -6.81 -10.13 12.32
C ILE A 112 -7.50 -11.22 13.13
N ARG A 113 -8.84 -11.24 13.22
CA ARG A 113 -9.60 -12.26 13.96
C ARG A 113 -9.35 -13.67 13.44
N VAL A 114 -9.23 -13.85 12.13
CA VAL A 114 -8.98 -15.16 11.50
C VAL A 114 -7.55 -15.60 11.76
N ILE A 115 -6.61 -14.65 11.80
CA ILE A 115 -5.21 -14.92 12.16
C ILE A 115 -5.07 -15.27 13.65
N ALA A 116 -5.81 -14.57 14.52
CA ALA A 116 -5.88 -14.84 15.95
C ALA A 116 -6.34 -16.28 16.22
N ASP A 117 -7.40 -16.72 15.54
CA ASP A 117 -7.84 -18.10 15.58
C ASP A 117 -6.76 -19.06 15.02
N ARG A 118 -6.23 -18.81 13.82
CA ARG A 118 -5.22 -19.68 13.21
C ARG A 118 -3.96 -19.88 14.07
N PHE A 119 -3.46 -18.81 14.69
CA PHE A 119 -2.23 -18.82 15.50
C PHE A 119 -2.47 -19.06 16.99
N GLN A 120 -3.73 -19.23 17.41
CA GLN A 120 -4.11 -19.48 18.81
C GLN A 120 -3.62 -18.35 19.74
N HIS A 121 -3.85 -17.11 19.31
CA HIS A 121 -3.50 -15.90 20.04
C HIS A 121 -4.67 -14.94 20.06
N SER A 122 -4.76 -14.10 21.09
CA SER A 122 -5.78 -13.06 21.12
C SER A 122 -5.60 -12.04 19.99
N SER A 123 -6.69 -11.37 19.58
CA SER A 123 -6.64 -10.30 18.57
C SER A 123 -5.67 -9.18 18.92
N GLU A 124 -5.54 -8.85 20.19
CA GLU A 124 -4.63 -7.83 20.72
C GLU A 124 -3.18 -8.26 20.53
N THR A 125 -2.89 -9.54 20.75
CA THR A 125 -1.57 -10.12 20.54
C THR A 125 -1.19 -10.06 19.06
N VAL A 126 -2.09 -10.48 18.17
CA VAL A 126 -1.85 -10.42 16.72
C VAL A 126 -1.67 -8.97 16.24
N ASP A 127 -2.52 -8.02 16.68
CA ASP A 127 -2.37 -6.61 16.29
C ASP A 127 -1.07 -5.99 16.82
N LYS A 128 -0.65 -6.36 18.04
CA LYS A 128 0.65 -5.96 18.60
C LYS A 128 1.80 -6.48 17.73
N GLN A 129 1.80 -7.77 17.36
CA GLN A 129 2.82 -8.36 16.51
C GLN A 129 2.82 -7.77 15.10
N PHE A 130 1.64 -7.52 14.53
CA PHE A 130 1.51 -6.84 13.25
C PHE A 130 2.18 -5.45 13.28
N LYS A 131 1.87 -4.64 14.30
CA LYS A 131 2.48 -3.31 14.47
C LYS A 131 3.99 -3.37 14.66
N GLN A 132 4.48 -4.31 15.48
CA GLN A 132 5.93 -4.49 15.70
C GLN A 132 6.64 -4.91 14.42
N THR A 133 6.06 -5.86 13.68
CA THR A 133 6.62 -6.36 12.42
C THR A 133 6.64 -5.27 11.34
N VAL A 134 5.56 -4.48 11.20
CA VAL A 134 5.54 -3.32 10.29
C VAL A 134 6.66 -2.33 10.63
N ARG A 135 6.87 -2.00 11.92
CA ARG A 135 7.95 -1.08 12.32
C ARG A 135 9.33 -1.65 12.00
N ALA A 136 9.56 -2.93 12.29
CA ALA A 136 10.82 -3.62 12.02
C ALA A 136 11.13 -3.63 10.52
N ILE A 137 10.15 -3.97 9.69
CA ILE A 137 10.28 -3.99 8.23
C ILE A 137 10.50 -2.56 7.70
N CYS A 138 9.73 -1.56 8.14
CA CYS A 138 9.95 -0.16 7.74
C CYS A 138 11.35 0.36 8.13
N HIS A 139 11.90 -0.11 9.25
CA HIS A 139 13.26 0.23 9.66
C HIS A 139 14.28 -0.45 8.73
N MET A 140 14.12 -1.73 8.41
CA MET A 140 14.90 -2.44 7.41
C MET A 140 14.84 -1.75 6.03
N GLY A 141 13.68 -1.22 5.67
CA GLY A 141 13.46 -0.49 4.42
C GLY A 141 14.36 0.74 4.26
N LYS A 142 14.85 1.33 5.35
CA LYS A 142 15.83 2.42 5.29
C LYS A 142 17.18 2.01 4.68
N PHE A 143 17.48 0.71 4.64
CA PHE A 143 18.71 0.16 4.08
C PHE A 143 18.48 -0.51 2.72
N ILE A 144 17.28 -1.07 2.50
CA ILE A 144 16.92 -1.79 1.28
C ILE A 144 16.34 -0.86 0.21
N ILE A 145 15.51 0.10 0.62
CA ILE A 145 14.95 1.13 -0.26
C ILE A 145 15.91 2.34 -0.28
N CYS A 146 17.19 2.05 -0.53
CA CYS A 146 18.16 3.06 -0.93
C CYS A 146 18.30 2.99 -2.45
N PRO A 147 18.52 4.11 -3.15
CA PRO A 147 19.02 4.05 -4.52
C PRO A 147 20.28 3.19 -4.50
N SER A 148 20.31 2.12 -5.30
CA SER A 148 21.52 1.34 -5.56
C SER A 148 22.64 2.33 -5.92
N GLN A 149 23.84 2.12 -5.38
CA GLN A 149 25.05 2.90 -5.67
C GLN A 149 25.47 2.78 -7.15
N SER A 150 24.64 3.25 -8.10
CA SER A 150 25.21 3.90 -9.26
C SER A 150 25.62 5.29 -8.74
N ASN A 151 26.90 5.62 -8.87
CA ASN A 151 27.39 6.97 -8.63
C ASN A 151 26.81 8.01 -9.62
N GLU A 152 25.77 7.65 -10.37
CA GLU A 152 24.97 8.53 -11.23
C GLU A 152 23.59 8.78 -10.62
N VAL A 153 23.52 8.98 -9.30
CA VAL A 153 22.42 9.78 -8.76
C VAL A 153 22.72 11.22 -9.18
N HIS A 154 21.98 11.76 -10.15
CA HIS A 154 22.15 13.14 -10.59
C HIS A 154 22.24 14.06 -9.35
N PRO A 155 23.23 14.97 -9.24
CA PRO A 155 23.52 15.73 -8.00
C PRO A 155 22.32 16.44 -7.35
N ARG A 156 21.26 16.66 -8.14
CA ARG A 156 19.98 17.25 -7.75
C ARG A 156 19.06 16.34 -6.90
N ILE A 157 19.22 15.02 -6.96
CA ILE A 157 18.48 14.05 -6.15
C ILE A 157 19.19 13.80 -4.81
N ALA A 158 20.52 13.86 -4.79
CA ALA A 158 21.36 13.56 -3.62
C ALA A 158 21.24 14.60 -2.48
N ASN A 159 20.86 15.85 -2.79
CA ASN A 159 20.85 16.97 -1.83
C ASN A 159 19.44 17.37 -1.32
N ASN A 160 18.43 16.52 -1.43
CA ASN A 160 17.04 16.91 -1.15
C ASN A 160 16.54 16.44 0.24
N THR A 161 16.01 17.36 1.07
CA THR A 161 15.58 17.05 2.44
C THR A 161 14.15 16.50 2.58
N VAL A 162 13.24 16.62 1.60
CA VAL A 162 11.94 15.86 1.57
C VAL A 162 11.39 15.57 0.14
N LEU A 163 12.03 16.00 -0.97
CA LEU A 163 11.47 16.24 -2.33
C LEU A 163 10.95 17.68 -2.53
N SER A 164 11.70 18.69 -2.08
CA SER A 164 11.48 20.07 -2.48
C SER A 164 11.85 20.24 -3.95
N ILE A 165 10.83 20.44 -4.80
CA ILE A 165 10.82 21.03 -6.16
C ILE A 165 12.21 21.09 -6.80
N PHE A 166 12.55 20.08 -7.59
CA PHE A 166 13.83 20.00 -8.29
C PHE A 166 14.11 21.30 -9.04
N GLN A 167 15.15 22.02 -8.64
CA GLN A 167 15.69 23.11 -9.43
C GLN A 167 16.28 22.52 -10.72
N GLY A 168 15.45 22.40 -11.75
CA GLY A 168 15.76 21.87 -13.08
C GLY A 168 15.37 20.41 -13.37
N GLY A 169 14.41 19.81 -12.65
CA GLY A 169 13.92 18.43 -12.91
C GLY A 169 12.38 18.29 -12.84
N TYR A 170 11.82 17.23 -13.41
CA TYR A 170 10.36 16.99 -13.49
C TYR A 170 10.00 15.50 -13.31
N TYR A 171 8.82 15.22 -12.78
CA TYR A 171 8.22 13.89 -12.67
C TYR A 171 7.43 13.57 -13.93
N LEU A 172 7.74 12.45 -14.57
CA LEU A 172 6.87 11.88 -15.59
C LEU A 172 5.63 11.31 -14.89
N VAL A 173 4.47 11.84 -15.24
CA VAL A 173 3.20 11.45 -14.63
C VAL A 173 2.18 11.03 -15.68
N ASP A 174 1.10 10.40 -15.22
CA ASP A 174 0.03 9.98 -16.09
C ASP A 174 -0.72 11.19 -16.68
N SER A 175 -1.39 10.98 -17.80
CA SER A 175 -2.23 11.98 -18.47
C SER A 175 -3.33 12.54 -17.55
N GLY A 176 -3.73 11.81 -16.50
CA GLY A 176 -4.69 12.27 -15.50
C GLY A 176 -4.19 13.40 -14.60
N TYR A 177 -2.87 13.60 -14.47
CA TYR A 177 -2.30 14.63 -13.60
C TYR A 177 -2.33 16.03 -14.27
N PRO A 178 -2.37 17.11 -13.47
CA PRO A 178 -2.22 18.47 -13.98
C PRO A 178 -0.81 18.66 -14.57
N CYS A 179 -0.72 19.39 -15.68
CA CYS A 179 0.55 19.79 -16.28
C CYS A 179 1.05 21.05 -15.60
N THR A 180 1.56 20.93 -14.38
CA THR A 180 2.05 22.07 -13.58
C THR A 180 3.48 21.85 -13.09
N LEU A 181 4.09 22.86 -12.47
CA LEU A 181 5.48 22.86 -12.04
C LEU A 181 5.90 21.53 -11.38
N GLY A 182 6.88 20.87 -12.00
CA GLY A 182 7.43 19.59 -11.53
C GLY A 182 6.68 18.35 -12.03
N PHE A 183 5.53 18.48 -12.70
CA PHE A 183 4.73 17.36 -13.22
C PHE A 183 4.62 17.44 -14.75
N LEU A 184 5.12 16.40 -15.44
CA LEU A 184 5.15 16.31 -16.89
C LEU A 184 4.23 15.17 -17.39
N PRO A 185 2.94 15.44 -17.62
CA PRO A 185 1.99 14.45 -18.14
C PRO A 185 2.10 14.27 -19.65
N GLN A 186 1.62 13.13 -20.13
CA GLN A 186 1.39 12.86 -21.56
C GLN A 186 0.40 13.87 -22.18
N TYR A 187 0.45 14.03 -23.51
CA TYR A 187 -0.58 14.76 -24.25
C TYR A 187 -1.86 13.93 -24.33
N ARG A 188 -2.98 14.46 -23.84
CA ARG A 188 -4.28 13.76 -23.76
C ARG A 188 -4.95 13.49 -25.11
N THR A 189 -4.65 14.30 -26.12
CA THR A 189 -5.35 14.32 -27.43
C THR A 189 -4.59 13.57 -28.53
N GLU A 190 -3.47 12.93 -28.20
CA GLU A 190 -2.53 12.34 -29.16
C GLU A 190 -2.36 10.84 -28.87
N ARG A 191 -1.99 10.01 -29.86
CA ARG A 191 -1.76 8.56 -29.61
C ARG A 191 -0.68 8.35 -28.53
N TYR A 192 -0.94 7.44 -27.61
CA TYR A 192 -0.03 7.19 -26.47
C TYR A 192 0.04 5.73 -26.02
N HIS A 193 -0.76 4.80 -26.56
CA HIS A 193 -0.57 3.40 -26.22
C HIS A 193 0.53 2.80 -27.08
N LEU A 194 1.45 2.06 -26.47
CA LEU A 194 2.50 1.32 -27.21
C LEU A 194 1.94 0.35 -28.26
N ARG A 195 0.68 -0.08 -28.11
CA ARG A 195 -0.03 -0.91 -29.10
C ARG A 195 -0.36 -0.15 -30.38
N ASP A 196 -0.58 1.16 -30.30
CA ASP A 196 -0.92 2.02 -31.43
C ASP A 196 0.23 2.12 -32.45
N PHE A 197 1.45 1.74 -32.06
CA PHE A 197 2.66 1.80 -32.89
C PHE A 197 3.19 0.41 -33.31
N ARG A 198 2.50 -0.69 -32.95
CA ARG A 198 2.94 -2.07 -33.27
C ARG A 198 2.77 -2.45 -34.74
N GLY A 199 2.00 -1.67 -35.52
CA GLY A 199 1.75 -1.89 -36.94
C GLY A 199 2.78 -1.29 -37.90
N GLY A 200 3.88 -0.71 -37.40
CA GLY A 200 4.87 0.00 -38.23
C GLY A 200 4.59 1.49 -38.40
N ASP A 201 3.44 1.97 -37.92
CA ASP A 201 3.13 3.39 -37.85
C ASP A 201 4.08 4.08 -36.87
N ARG A 202 4.91 4.98 -37.41
CA ARG A 202 5.82 5.78 -36.62
C ARG A 202 5.05 6.94 -35.98
N PRO A 203 5.47 7.42 -34.80
CA PRO A 203 4.88 8.60 -34.20
C PRO A 203 4.93 9.81 -35.15
N GLU A 204 3.78 10.45 -35.35
CA GLU A 204 3.61 11.59 -36.22
C GLU A 204 3.73 12.89 -35.41
N GLY A 205 4.78 13.65 -35.73
CA GLY A 205 5.03 14.92 -35.08
C GLY A 205 5.60 14.82 -33.66
N ALA A 206 5.76 15.98 -33.04
CA ALA A 206 6.52 16.12 -31.80
C ALA A 206 5.79 15.50 -30.60
N LYS A 207 4.47 15.65 -30.54
CA LYS A 207 3.66 15.23 -29.40
C LYS A 207 3.47 13.72 -29.34
N GLU A 208 3.19 13.06 -30.46
CA GLU A 208 3.12 11.59 -30.51
C GLU A 208 4.47 10.95 -30.21
N LEU A 209 5.58 11.52 -30.73
CA LEU A 209 6.92 11.03 -30.40
C LEU A 209 7.22 11.16 -28.91
N PHE A 210 6.82 12.28 -28.30
CA PHE A 210 6.92 12.47 -26.85
C PHE A 210 6.14 11.39 -26.10
N ASN A 211 4.86 11.17 -26.43
CA ASN A 211 4.03 10.15 -25.79
C ASN A 211 4.59 8.72 -26.00
N TYR A 212 5.09 8.40 -27.20
CA TYR A 212 5.74 7.13 -27.51
C TYR A 212 6.98 6.88 -26.65
N ARG A 213 7.81 7.91 -26.40
CA ARG A 213 9.01 7.80 -25.55
C ARG A 213 8.67 7.83 -24.05
N HIS A 214 7.60 8.51 -23.67
CA HIS A 214 7.08 8.55 -22.30
C HIS A 214 6.51 7.20 -21.86
N SER A 215 5.80 6.51 -22.74
CA SER A 215 5.03 5.30 -22.42
C SER A 215 5.86 4.12 -21.90
N PRO A 216 7.06 3.78 -22.43
CA PRO A 216 7.93 2.77 -21.84
C PRO A 216 8.34 3.10 -20.40
N LEU A 217 8.57 4.38 -20.08
CA LEU A 217 8.94 4.83 -18.74
C LEU A 217 7.73 4.71 -17.78
N ARG A 218 6.53 5.11 -18.24
CA ARG A 218 5.26 4.92 -17.51
C ARG A 218 5.00 3.45 -17.21
N ASN A 219 5.18 2.60 -18.23
CA ASN A 219 5.00 1.15 -18.12
C ASN A 219 5.92 0.49 -17.09
N VAL A 220 7.16 0.98 -16.90
CA VAL A 220 8.03 0.46 -15.83
C VAL A 220 7.39 0.70 -14.46
N ILE A 221 6.90 1.91 -14.21
CA ILE A 221 6.27 2.31 -12.95
C ILE A 221 4.98 1.51 -12.70
N GLU A 222 4.11 1.43 -13.71
CA GLU A 222 2.85 0.67 -13.61
C GLU A 222 3.09 -0.81 -13.36
N ARG A 223 4.08 -1.43 -14.02
CA ARG A 223 4.43 -2.83 -13.76
C ARG A 223 4.91 -3.02 -12.33
N CYS A 224 5.74 -2.12 -11.80
CA CYS A 224 6.17 -2.17 -10.41
C CYS A 224 4.97 -2.13 -9.45
N PHE A 225 4.01 -1.22 -9.67
CA PHE A 225 2.79 -1.16 -8.86
C PHE A 225 1.88 -2.38 -9.06
N GLY A 226 1.77 -2.89 -10.29
CA GLY A 226 1.01 -4.10 -10.63
C GLY A 226 1.53 -5.32 -9.88
N ILE A 227 2.85 -5.56 -9.92
CA ILE A 227 3.50 -6.64 -9.17
C ILE A 227 3.28 -6.45 -7.66
N LEU A 228 3.42 -5.22 -7.16
CA LEU A 228 3.25 -4.93 -5.74
C LEU A 228 1.82 -5.23 -5.27
N LYS A 229 0.79 -4.79 -6.02
CA LYS A 229 -0.63 -5.07 -5.74
C LYS A 229 -0.99 -6.55 -5.94
N ALA A 230 -0.39 -7.23 -6.91
CA ALA A 230 -0.59 -8.67 -7.11
C ALA A 230 0.01 -9.49 -5.96
N ARG A 231 1.19 -9.08 -5.47
CA ARG A 231 1.86 -9.72 -4.34
C ARG A 231 1.17 -9.43 -3.01
N PHE A 232 0.70 -8.20 -2.80
CA PHE A 232 0.09 -7.75 -1.55
C PHE A 232 -1.32 -7.20 -1.79
N PRO A 233 -2.35 -8.08 -1.82
CA PRO A 233 -3.75 -7.70 -2.03
C PRO A 233 -4.30 -6.69 -1.00
N VAL A 234 -3.68 -6.55 0.17
CA VAL A 234 -4.02 -5.48 1.12
C VAL A 234 -3.92 -4.08 0.51
N LEU A 235 -3.08 -3.90 -0.53
CA LEU A 235 -2.95 -2.63 -1.25
C LEU A 235 -4.08 -2.38 -2.24
N LYS A 236 -4.84 -3.42 -2.62
CA LYS A 236 -6.06 -3.29 -3.43
C LYS A 236 -7.26 -2.91 -2.57
N MET A 237 -7.33 -3.49 -1.37
CA MET A 237 -8.42 -3.27 -0.41
C MET A 237 -7.84 -3.05 0.98
N MET A 238 -7.36 -1.83 1.22
CA MET A 238 -6.75 -1.45 2.49
C MET A 238 -7.81 -1.40 3.59
N PRO A 239 -7.59 -2.07 4.73
CA PRO A 239 -8.46 -1.90 5.90
C PRO A 239 -8.51 -0.42 6.32
N ARG A 240 -9.60 -0.04 7.00
CA ARG A 240 -9.83 1.33 7.52
C ARG A 240 -8.91 1.65 8.71
N TYR A 241 -7.61 1.64 8.46
CA TYR A 241 -6.59 2.13 9.37
C TYR A 241 -6.45 3.64 9.24
N LYS A 242 -5.91 4.28 10.28
CA LYS A 242 -5.51 5.69 10.19
C LYS A 242 -4.50 5.88 9.04
N PRO A 243 -4.51 7.01 8.31
CA PRO A 243 -3.52 7.40 7.30
C PRO A 243 -2.08 6.97 7.59
N CYS A 244 -1.54 7.37 8.73
CA CYS A 244 -0.17 7.03 9.13
C CYS A 244 0.10 5.52 9.20
N ARG A 245 -0.91 4.71 9.56
CA ARG A 245 -0.79 3.25 9.59
C ARG A 245 -0.87 2.67 8.18
N GLN A 246 -1.73 3.19 7.30
CA GLN A 246 -1.79 2.76 5.89
C GLN A 246 -0.45 3.02 5.18
N GLY A 247 0.13 4.22 5.36
CA GLY A 247 1.44 4.56 4.80
C GLY A 247 2.57 3.63 5.29
N ASN A 248 2.55 3.24 6.57
CA ASN A 248 3.52 2.27 7.09
C ASN A 248 3.32 0.86 6.51
N VAL A 249 2.08 0.42 6.31
CA VAL A 249 1.80 -0.86 5.64
C VAL A 249 2.31 -0.83 4.19
N MET A 250 2.09 0.26 3.47
CA MET A 250 2.59 0.45 2.09
C MET A 250 4.12 0.39 2.05
N ARG A 251 4.81 1.14 2.92
CA ARG A 251 6.28 1.10 3.03
C ARG A 251 6.81 -0.29 3.38
N ALA A 252 6.12 -1.02 4.26
CA ALA A 252 6.50 -2.39 4.61
C ALA A 252 6.35 -3.32 3.40
N CYS A 253 5.26 -3.22 2.64
CA CYS A 253 5.06 -3.98 1.40
C CYS A 253 6.17 -3.70 0.37
N CYS A 254 6.50 -2.42 0.14
CA CYS A 254 7.60 -2.04 -0.75
C CYS A 254 8.94 -2.61 -0.28
N THR A 255 9.20 -2.60 1.04
CA THR A 255 10.44 -3.15 1.59
C THR A 255 10.53 -4.65 1.36
N ILE A 256 9.46 -5.41 1.61
CA ILE A 256 9.46 -6.86 1.38
C ILE A 256 9.57 -7.18 -0.10
N HIS A 257 8.90 -6.41 -0.97
CA HIS A 257 9.04 -6.56 -2.42
C HIS A 257 10.50 -6.43 -2.85
N ASN A 258 11.19 -5.37 -2.41
CA ASN A 258 12.60 -5.15 -2.74
C ASN A 258 13.50 -6.23 -2.14
N PHE A 259 13.21 -6.68 -0.91
CA PHE A 259 13.94 -7.80 -0.31
C PHE A 259 13.81 -9.09 -1.16
N ILE A 260 12.60 -9.41 -1.62
CA ILE A 260 12.38 -10.57 -2.51
C ILE A 260 13.14 -10.39 -3.83
N GLN A 261 13.14 -9.19 -4.41
CA GLN A 261 13.87 -8.89 -5.64
C GLN A 261 15.39 -9.10 -5.49
N MET A 262 15.95 -8.77 -4.32
CA MET A 262 17.37 -9.01 -4.03
C MET A 262 17.67 -10.49 -3.76
N ALA A 263 16.76 -11.20 -3.09
CA ALA A 263 16.99 -12.57 -2.64
C ALA A 263 16.67 -13.63 -3.71
N THR A 264 15.70 -13.36 -4.60
CA THR A 264 15.15 -14.34 -5.54
C THR A 264 15.41 -13.93 -6.99
N ARG A 265 16.22 -14.70 -7.71
CA ARG A 265 16.54 -14.42 -9.12
C ARG A 265 15.37 -14.65 -10.10
N ASN A 266 14.50 -15.63 -9.80
CA ASN A 266 13.42 -16.09 -10.69
C ASN A 266 12.06 -16.12 -9.98
N ASP A 267 11.67 -15.01 -9.34
CA ASP A 267 10.35 -14.93 -8.74
C ASP A 267 9.26 -14.87 -9.83
N ARG A 268 8.19 -15.66 -9.62
CA ARG A 268 7.12 -15.89 -10.58
C ARG A 268 6.42 -14.60 -11.03
N LEU A 269 6.17 -13.67 -10.10
CA LEU A 269 5.49 -12.41 -10.42
C LEU A 269 6.41 -11.49 -11.23
N PHE A 270 7.72 -11.47 -10.96
CA PHE A 270 8.66 -10.73 -11.81
C PHE A 270 8.69 -11.30 -13.22
N THR A 271 8.72 -12.62 -13.38
CA THR A 271 8.70 -13.26 -14.70
C THR A 271 7.40 -12.96 -15.46
N GLN A 272 6.24 -13.12 -14.81
CA GLN A 272 4.93 -12.88 -15.41
C GLN A 272 4.80 -11.44 -15.94
N PHE A 273 5.07 -10.44 -15.08
CA PHE A 273 4.95 -9.03 -15.46
C PHE A 273 6.09 -8.54 -16.37
N ASN A 274 7.20 -9.28 -16.50
CA ASN A 274 8.25 -8.94 -17.46
C ASN A 274 7.94 -9.44 -18.88
N ILE A 275 7.24 -10.56 -19.01
CA ILE A 275 6.78 -11.11 -20.30
C ILE A 275 5.58 -10.30 -20.83
N ASP A 276 4.71 -9.85 -19.94
CA ASP A 276 3.56 -9.03 -20.27
C ASP A 276 3.98 -7.58 -20.57
N ASN A 277 4.48 -7.33 -21.79
CA ASN A 277 4.43 -6.00 -22.45
C ASN A 277 2.97 -5.59 -22.76
N LEU A 278 2.02 -5.98 -21.92
CA LEU A 278 0.59 -5.85 -22.08
C LEU A 278 0.07 -5.15 -20.83
N THR A 279 -0.04 -3.82 -20.94
CA THR A 279 -1.09 -2.99 -20.32
C THR A 279 -1.73 -3.60 -19.07
N VAL A 280 -1.32 -3.13 -17.90
CA VAL A 280 -2.20 -3.19 -16.74
C VAL A 280 -3.39 -2.29 -17.11
N GLU A 281 -4.58 -2.86 -17.26
CA GLU A 281 -5.79 -2.06 -17.40
C GLU A 281 -5.83 -1.10 -16.22
N GLY A 282 -5.89 0.20 -16.51
CA GLY A 282 -5.98 1.22 -15.48
C GLY A 282 -7.26 0.99 -14.69
N GLU A 283 -7.13 0.35 -13.53
CA GLU A 283 -8.20 0.36 -12.54
C GLU A 283 -8.49 1.83 -12.20
N GLY A 284 -9.78 2.16 -12.26
CA GLY A 284 -10.31 3.51 -12.31
C GLY A 284 -9.84 4.44 -11.21
N ARG A 285 -10.04 5.73 -11.48
CA ARG A 285 -9.83 6.86 -10.57
C ARG A 285 -10.44 6.55 -9.21
N ASP A 286 -9.59 6.24 -8.24
CA ASP A 286 -9.93 6.38 -6.84
C ASP A 286 -9.51 7.80 -6.43
N ASN A 287 -10.51 8.65 -6.21
CA ASN A 287 -10.32 9.94 -5.55
C ASN A 287 -10.01 9.66 -4.08
N SER A 288 -8.75 9.39 -3.77
CA SER A 288 -8.26 9.41 -2.39
C SER A 288 -7.78 10.82 -2.06
N ASP A 289 -8.56 11.54 -1.27
CA ASP A 289 -8.09 12.72 -0.54
C ASP A 289 -6.94 12.31 0.39
N GLU A 290 -5.72 12.78 0.10
CA GLU A 290 -4.58 12.80 1.02
C GLU A 290 -3.46 13.72 0.47
N PRO A 291 -2.47 14.10 1.28
CA PRO A 291 -2.46 15.14 2.30
C PRO A 291 -2.00 16.51 1.76
N SER A 292 -2.18 17.56 2.56
CA SER A 292 -1.80 18.95 2.29
C SER A 292 -0.33 19.12 1.85
N HIS A 293 -0.11 19.19 0.54
CA HIS A 293 1.07 19.77 -0.09
C HIS A 293 0.57 20.75 -1.16
N THR A 294 0.95 22.02 -1.05
CA THR A 294 0.52 23.06 -1.99
C THR A 294 1.30 22.90 -3.30
N VAL A 295 0.80 22.03 -4.18
CA VAL A 295 1.19 22.04 -5.59
C VAL A 295 0.77 23.41 -6.14
N ASP A 296 1.72 24.13 -6.73
CA ASP A 296 1.41 25.39 -7.42
C ASP A 296 0.53 25.05 -8.62
N LEU A 297 -0.74 25.41 -8.55
CA LEU A 297 -1.74 25.18 -9.61
C LEU A 297 -2.10 26.49 -10.31
N THR A 298 -1.24 27.52 -10.22
CA THR A 298 -1.47 28.76 -10.95
C THR A 298 -1.47 28.52 -12.46
N ASP A 299 -2.26 29.32 -13.19
CA ASP A 299 -2.29 29.27 -14.66
C ASP A 299 -0.89 29.50 -15.24
N GLN A 300 -0.12 30.42 -14.62
CA GLN A 300 1.25 30.70 -15.01
C GLN A 300 2.18 29.48 -14.87
N ALA A 301 2.11 28.74 -13.77
CA ALA A 301 2.90 27.52 -13.59
C ALA A 301 2.49 26.42 -14.58
N THR A 302 1.20 26.33 -14.88
CA THR A 302 0.63 25.37 -15.82
C THR A 302 1.08 25.67 -17.26
N GLU A 303 0.99 26.92 -17.68
CA GLU A 303 1.44 27.40 -19.00
C GLU A 303 2.95 27.22 -19.17
N ALA A 304 3.74 27.60 -18.16
CA ALA A 304 5.19 27.44 -18.20
C ALA A 304 5.60 25.96 -18.37
N MET A 305 4.95 25.06 -17.64
CA MET A 305 5.23 23.62 -17.73
C MET A 305 4.77 23.03 -19.07
N ALA A 306 3.62 23.48 -19.60
CA ALA A 306 3.14 23.07 -20.91
C ALA A 306 4.09 23.53 -22.03
N ALA A 307 4.56 24.78 -21.98
CA ALA A 307 5.56 25.31 -22.92
C ALA A 307 6.88 24.53 -22.86
N TYR A 308 7.30 24.16 -21.65
CA TYR A 308 8.49 23.33 -21.44
C TYR A 308 8.32 21.91 -22.01
N ARG A 309 7.15 21.29 -21.83
CA ARG A 309 6.81 20.01 -22.48
C ARG A 309 6.87 20.11 -24.01
N ASP A 310 6.30 21.17 -24.57
CA ASP A 310 6.32 21.41 -26.02
C ASP A 310 7.73 21.65 -26.56
N GLN A 311 8.62 22.26 -25.76
CA GLN A 311 10.03 22.38 -26.10
C GLN A 311 10.73 21.01 -26.13
N ILE A 312 10.51 20.17 -25.12
CA ILE A 312 11.08 18.81 -25.07
C ILE A 312 10.60 17.99 -26.28
N ALA A 313 9.30 18.01 -26.57
CA ALA A 313 8.72 17.31 -27.70
C ALA A 313 9.34 17.73 -29.03
N ARG A 314 9.54 19.05 -29.25
CA ARG A 314 10.19 19.59 -30.45
C ARG A 314 11.65 19.15 -30.56
N LEU A 315 12.41 19.21 -29.47
CA LEU A 315 13.81 18.76 -29.43
C LEU A 315 13.93 17.24 -29.70
N MET A 316 13.03 16.44 -29.14
CA MET A 316 12.98 15.00 -29.41
C MET A 316 12.77 14.74 -30.90
N LEU A 317 11.84 15.44 -31.54
CA LEU A 317 11.56 15.28 -32.97
C LEU A 317 12.75 15.71 -33.83
N ALA A 318 13.41 16.82 -33.49
CA ALA A 318 14.60 17.29 -34.20
C ALA A 318 15.72 16.24 -34.15
N ASN A 319 16.02 15.70 -32.97
CA ASN A 319 17.06 14.69 -32.79
C ASN A 319 16.72 13.33 -33.44
N ASN A 320 15.42 13.00 -33.54
CA ASN A 320 14.96 11.74 -34.14
C ASN A 320 15.04 11.72 -35.67
N ARG A 321 15.30 12.87 -36.33
CA ARG A 321 15.46 12.99 -37.79
C ARG A 321 16.91 12.88 -38.26
N HIS A 322 17.87 12.81 -37.34
CA HIS A 322 19.32 12.74 -37.62
C HIS A 322 19.90 11.31 -37.51
N HIS A 323 19.04 10.29 -37.41
CA HIS A 323 19.36 8.86 -37.43
C HIS A 323 18.51 8.14 -38.47
#